data_AF-A0A2C9DBK1-F1
#
_entry.id   AF-A0A2C9DBK1-F1
#
_cell.length_a   1.000
_cell.length_b   1.000
_cell.length_c   1.000
_cell.angle_alpha   90.00
_cell.angle_beta   90.00
_cell.angle_gamma   90.00
#
_symmetry.space_group_name_H-M   'P 1'
#
loop_
_entity.id
_entity.type
_entity.pdbx_description
1 polymer ?
#
loop_
_entity_poly.entity_id
_entity_poly.type
_entity_poly.pdbx_seq_one_letter_code
_entity_poly.pdbx_strand_id
1 'polypeptide(L)'
;MWPQGPKVVNARIRELIEQYMPKEIDGPAQDPLAPIFTETPDRPIDLAPMRPGSGLTDGPAQRDLYDELRDKMHDAVALGRNVLGSLNDPVAKALAVMPEDFSAANPTRMWSRMNTLRRRHAAHEAVKASDEPHPDKLEPGTAEYLRDILDTYNPLASSDTKLRELDARRPGPQEVETAKEVVKPLLDAVADEIKDREIVSEDAALEVGDAIEALKEGGDNLNGRLGAEQGLRTFGNLLAAGINTVWHFGFDQSGKFAAKARDAAGQEAGKWIARSPIVLALGRFIAIYAAELKAFAAVHFSNPKVLHIIDLIASWFGG
;
A
#
# COMPACT_ATOMS: atom_id res chain seq x y z
N MET A 1 38.09 24.16 26.37
CA MET A 1 37.07 25.19 26.67
C MET A 1 37.07 26.13 25.48
N TRP A 2 36.04 26.11 24.61
CA TRP A 2 36.05 26.95 23.40
C TRP A 2 35.93 28.43 23.78
N PRO A 3 36.79 29.32 23.26
CA PRO A 3 36.95 30.70 23.74
C PRO A 3 35.87 31.67 23.26
N GLN A 4 34.80 31.20 22.63
CA GLN A 4 33.71 32.03 22.12
C GLN A 4 32.44 31.75 22.91
N GLY A 5 31.81 32.82 23.42
CA GLY A 5 30.64 32.70 24.28
C GLY A 5 29.47 31.95 23.61
N PRO A 6 28.49 31.46 24.41
CA PRO A 6 27.41 30.58 23.94
C PRO A 6 26.65 31.09 22.70
N LYS A 7 26.48 32.42 22.57
CA LYS A 7 25.83 33.03 21.40
C LYS A 7 26.56 32.76 20.08
N VAL A 8 27.89 32.82 20.07
CA VAL A 8 28.68 32.69 18.84
C VAL A 8 28.78 31.21 18.44
N VAL A 9 28.91 30.33 19.43
CA VAL A 9 28.85 28.88 19.22
C VAL A 9 27.48 28.46 18.67
N ASN A 10 26.38 28.99 19.24
CA ASN A 10 25.04 28.69 18.76
C ASN A 10 24.77 29.24 17.36
N ALA A 11 25.29 30.43 17.03
CA ALA A 11 25.19 30.98 15.69
C ALA A 11 25.96 30.13 14.66
N ARG A 12 27.15 29.65 15.02
CA ARG A 12 27.97 28.80 14.14
C ARG A 12 27.38 27.41 13.95
N ILE A 13 26.78 26.83 14.99
CA ILE A 13 26.02 25.58 14.90
C ILE A 13 24.78 25.78 14.02
N ARG A 14 24.10 26.92 14.11
CA ARG A 14 22.96 27.24 13.24
C ARG A 14 23.37 27.33 11.78
N GLU A 15 24.47 28.02 11.47
CA GLU A 15 25.07 28.05 10.14
C GLU A 15 25.42 26.65 9.63
N LEU A 16 26.02 25.80 10.46
CA LEU A 16 26.34 24.41 10.09
C LEU A 16 25.06 23.59 9.86
N ILE A 17 24.02 23.76 10.67
CA ILE A 17 22.73 23.10 10.47
C ILE A 17 22.08 23.58 9.16
N GLU A 18 22.13 24.87 8.85
CA GLU A 18 21.61 25.45 7.61
C GLU A 18 22.42 25.05 6.37
N GLN A 19 23.73 24.80 6.55
CA GLN A 19 24.66 24.39 5.51
C GLN A 19 24.62 22.88 5.22
N TYR A 20 24.30 22.04 6.23
CA TYR A 20 24.35 20.58 6.14
C TYR A 20 23.00 19.87 6.29
N MET A 21 21.93 20.53 6.75
CA MET A 21 20.57 20.01 6.62
C MET A 21 19.93 20.59 5.35
N PRO A 22 19.63 19.76 4.33
CA PRO A 22 18.94 20.22 3.15
C PRO A 22 17.60 20.83 3.56
N LYS A 23 17.31 22.05 3.05
CA LYS A 23 15.94 22.53 2.96
C LYS A 23 15.17 21.49 2.16
N GLU A 24 14.20 20.84 2.82
CA GLU A 24 13.30 19.82 2.26
C GLU A 24 14.04 18.61 1.63
N ILE A 25 14.39 17.63 2.47
CA ILE A 25 14.56 16.27 1.95
C ILE A 25 13.15 15.73 1.73
N ASP A 26 12.74 15.64 0.46
CA ASP A 26 11.51 14.93 0.10
C ASP A 26 11.61 13.48 0.58
N GLY A 27 10.56 13.00 1.25
CA GLY A 27 10.45 11.60 1.63
C GLY A 27 10.21 10.67 0.43
N PRO A 28 10.03 9.36 0.65
CA PRO A 28 9.62 8.45 -0.41
C PRO A 28 8.30 8.90 -1.05
N ALA A 29 8.26 8.93 -2.39
CA ALA A 29 7.03 9.18 -3.13
C ALA A 29 6.17 7.91 -3.20
N GLN A 30 4.86 8.08 -3.08
CA GLN A 30 3.88 7.01 -3.32
C GLN A 30 3.59 6.87 -4.82
N ASP A 31 3.45 5.64 -5.28
CA ASP A 31 3.15 5.28 -6.66
C ASP A 31 1.66 5.53 -6.98
N PRO A 32 1.33 6.41 -7.96
CA PRO A 32 -0.04 6.76 -8.30
C PRO A 32 -0.83 5.64 -8.99
N LEU A 33 -0.17 4.53 -9.32
CA LEU A 33 -0.80 3.36 -9.91
C LEU A 33 -1.18 2.30 -8.88
N ALA A 34 -0.99 2.58 -7.59
CA ALA A 34 -1.44 1.78 -6.46
C ALA A 34 -2.29 2.62 -5.50
N PRO A 35 -3.05 1.97 -4.59
CA PRO A 35 -3.74 2.69 -3.52
C PRO A 35 -2.76 3.61 -2.78
N ILE A 36 -3.17 4.86 -2.61
CA ILE A 36 -2.40 5.89 -1.90
C ILE A 36 -2.88 5.93 -0.45
N PHE A 37 -1.95 6.06 0.48
CA PHE A 37 -2.24 6.15 1.90
C PHE A 37 -2.04 7.58 2.41
N THR A 38 -2.80 7.95 3.42
CA THR A 38 -2.71 9.25 4.09
C THR A 38 -1.45 9.34 4.94
N GLU A 39 -0.94 10.56 5.07
CA GLU A 39 0.18 10.88 5.95
C GLU A 39 -0.37 11.74 7.09
N THR A 40 -0.57 11.16 8.27
CA THR A 40 -1.15 11.91 9.40
C THR A 40 -0.49 11.51 10.72
N PRO A 41 -0.26 12.45 11.64
CA PRO A 41 0.36 12.14 12.93
C PRO A 41 -0.63 11.76 14.03
N ASP A 42 -1.92 12.02 13.83
CA ASP A 42 -2.95 12.00 14.88
C ASP A 42 -4.10 11.04 14.57
N ARG A 43 -4.12 10.45 13.37
CA ARG A 43 -5.12 9.46 12.95
C ARG A 43 -4.43 8.26 12.32
N PRO A 44 -5.06 7.06 12.39
CA PRO A 44 -4.54 5.89 11.71
C PRO A 44 -4.26 6.21 10.24
N ILE A 45 -3.17 5.64 9.69
CA ILE A 45 -2.90 5.65 8.26
C ILE A 45 -4.10 5.02 7.57
N ASP A 46 -4.68 5.76 6.63
CA ASP A 46 -5.91 5.40 5.92
C ASP A 46 -5.69 5.50 4.41
N LEU A 47 -6.65 5.07 3.61
CA LEU A 47 -6.64 5.31 2.17
C LEU A 47 -6.88 6.80 1.89
N ALA A 48 -6.03 7.39 1.06
CA ALA A 48 -6.21 8.76 0.62
C ALA A 48 -7.48 8.88 -0.24
N PRO A 49 -8.25 9.96 -0.09
CA PRO A 49 -9.41 10.22 -0.94
C PRO A 49 -9.02 10.19 -2.43
N MET A 50 -9.92 9.65 -3.25
CA MET A 50 -9.73 9.63 -4.69
C MET A 50 -9.61 11.07 -5.22
N ARG A 51 -8.61 11.32 -6.07
CA ARG A 51 -8.44 12.65 -6.68
C ARG A 51 -9.58 12.91 -7.66
N PRO A 52 -10.09 14.15 -7.77
CA PRO A 52 -11.06 14.50 -8.81
C PRO A 52 -10.55 14.09 -10.19
N GLY A 53 -11.38 13.41 -10.98
CA GLY A 53 -11.04 12.94 -12.32
C GLY A 53 -10.12 11.71 -12.38
N SER A 54 -9.82 11.06 -11.24
CA SER A 54 -9.06 9.80 -11.21
C SER A 54 -9.92 8.53 -11.08
N GLY A 55 -11.25 8.70 -11.13
CA GLY A 55 -12.22 7.59 -11.15
C GLY A 55 -12.29 6.90 -12.51
N LEU A 56 -13.28 6.01 -12.65
CA LEU A 56 -13.58 5.35 -13.92
C LEU A 56 -13.97 6.35 -15.01
N THR A 57 -13.68 5.99 -16.25
CA THR A 57 -14.05 6.73 -17.46
C THR A 57 -15.57 6.82 -17.54
N ASP A 58 -16.12 8.02 -17.36
CA ASP A 58 -17.58 8.20 -17.33
C ASP A 58 -18.16 8.20 -18.75
N GLY A 59 -18.97 7.18 -19.05
CA GLY A 59 -19.73 7.07 -20.29
C GLY A 59 -20.87 6.06 -20.17
N PRO A 60 -21.93 6.15 -21.00
CA PRO A 60 -23.10 5.27 -20.90
C PRO A 60 -22.76 3.79 -20.91
N ALA A 61 -21.93 3.35 -21.87
CA ALA A 61 -21.51 1.96 -21.95
C ALA A 61 -20.66 1.49 -20.75
N GLN A 62 -19.89 2.40 -20.14
CA GLN A 62 -19.10 2.08 -18.95
C GLN A 62 -20.00 1.90 -17.72
N ARG A 63 -21.03 2.75 -17.59
CA ARG A 63 -22.03 2.67 -16.53
C ARG A 63 -22.84 1.39 -16.65
N ASP A 64 -23.32 1.06 -17.85
CA ASP A 64 -24.10 -0.17 -18.09
C ASP A 64 -23.30 -1.43 -17.69
N LEU A 65 -22.03 -1.52 -18.12
CA LEU A 65 -21.16 -2.64 -17.74
C LEU A 65 -20.86 -2.65 -16.24
N TYR A 66 -20.72 -1.49 -15.62
CA TYR A 66 -20.46 -1.37 -14.19
C TYR A 66 -21.66 -1.81 -13.36
N ASP A 67 -22.85 -1.36 -13.73
CA ASP A 67 -24.11 -1.70 -13.06
C ASP A 67 -24.38 -3.21 -13.22
N GLU A 68 -24.24 -3.77 -14.43
CA GLU A 68 -24.36 -5.21 -14.66
C GLU A 68 -23.35 -6.01 -13.83
N LEU A 69 -22.08 -5.59 -13.82
CA LEU A 69 -21.05 -6.26 -13.02
C LEU A 69 -21.40 -6.20 -11.54
N ARG A 70 -21.85 -5.05 -11.05
CA ARG A 70 -22.19 -4.85 -9.64
C ARG A 70 -23.39 -5.71 -9.24
N ASP A 71 -24.40 -5.83 -10.09
CA ASP A 71 -25.57 -6.69 -9.86
C ASP A 71 -25.15 -8.18 -9.78
N LYS A 72 -24.33 -8.64 -10.74
CA LYS A 72 -23.78 -10.02 -10.71
C LYS A 72 -22.97 -10.31 -9.45
N MET A 73 -22.21 -9.32 -8.98
CA MET A 73 -21.43 -9.43 -7.76
C MET A 73 -22.33 -9.49 -6.51
N HIS A 74 -23.41 -8.71 -6.46
CA HIS A 74 -24.43 -8.81 -5.40
C HIS A 74 -25.10 -10.18 -5.37
N ASP A 75 -25.55 -10.65 -6.53
CA ASP A 75 -26.18 -11.97 -6.66
C ASP A 75 -25.22 -13.07 -6.19
N ALA A 76 -23.95 -12.99 -6.58
CA ALA A 76 -22.93 -13.94 -6.14
C ALA A 76 -22.73 -13.91 -4.61
N VAL A 77 -22.59 -12.72 -4.00
CA VAL A 77 -22.48 -12.60 -2.53
C VAL A 77 -23.71 -13.18 -1.83
N ALA A 78 -24.92 -13.00 -2.39
CA ALA A 78 -26.16 -13.51 -1.83
C ALA A 78 -26.24 -15.05 -1.79
N LEU A 79 -25.51 -15.76 -2.68
CA LEU A 79 -25.39 -17.22 -2.62
C LEU A 79 -24.67 -17.71 -1.36
N GLY A 80 -23.80 -16.88 -0.79
CA GLY A 80 -23.07 -17.12 0.44
C GLY A 80 -22.03 -18.25 0.38
N ARG A 81 -21.38 -18.47 1.53
CA ARG A 81 -20.22 -19.38 1.66
C ARG A 81 -20.54 -20.85 1.30
N ASN A 82 -21.79 -21.28 1.44
CA ASN A 82 -22.19 -22.65 1.12
C ASN A 82 -22.07 -22.97 -0.38
N VAL A 83 -22.28 -21.98 -1.24
CA VAL A 83 -22.21 -22.14 -2.70
C VAL A 83 -20.86 -21.65 -3.23
N LEU A 84 -20.38 -20.50 -2.76
CA LEU A 84 -19.14 -19.93 -3.26
C LEU A 84 -17.87 -20.55 -2.64
N GLY A 85 -17.99 -21.22 -1.49
CA GLY A 85 -16.84 -21.81 -0.80
C GLY A 85 -15.74 -20.78 -0.52
N SER A 86 -14.56 -21.03 -1.06
CA SER A 86 -13.38 -20.16 -0.93
C SER A 86 -13.51 -18.84 -1.72
N LEU A 87 -14.44 -18.72 -2.68
CA LEU A 87 -14.65 -17.47 -3.43
C LEU A 87 -15.54 -16.46 -2.69
N ASN A 88 -16.23 -16.85 -1.62
CA ASN A 88 -17.15 -15.96 -0.92
C ASN A 88 -16.48 -14.64 -0.49
N ASP A 89 -15.32 -14.74 0.15
CA ASP A 89 -14.63 -13.56 0.68
C ASP A 89 -13.99 -12.71 -0.44
N PRO A 90 -13.30 -13.30 -1.44
CA PRO A 90 -12.85 -12.55 -2.62
C PRO A 90 -13.97 -11.80 -3.35
N VAL A 91 -15.14 -12.41 -3.53
CA VAL A 91 -16.28 -11.79 -4.21
C VAL A 91 -16.86 -10.65 -3.36
N ALA A 92 -17.06 -10.87 -2.05
CA ALA A 92 -17.52 -9.82 -1.15
C ALA A 92 -16.55 -8.62 -1.09
N LYS A 93 -15.23 -8.88 -1.04
CA LYS A 93 -14.20 -7.82 -1.09
C LYS A 93 -14.20 -7.05 -2.40
N ALA A 94 -14.45 -7.72 -3.53
CA ALA A 94 -14.55 -7.07 -4.83
C ALA A 94 -15.82 -6.21 -4.93
N LEU A 95 -16.96 -6.67 -4.41
CA LEU A 95 -18.17 -5.86 -4.34
C LEU A 95 -18.00 -4.63 -3.43
N ALA A 96 -17.28 -4.76 -2.31
CA ALA A 96 -17.07 -3.68 -1.35
C ALA A 96 -16.34 -2.46 -1.95
N VAL A 97 -15.57 -2.63 -3.03
CA VAL A 97 -14.89 -1.53 -3.74
C VAL A 97 -15.68 -1.01 -4.94
N MET A 98 -16.92 -1.49 -5.12
CA MET A 98 -17.85 -1.09 -6.17
C MET A 98 -19.06 -0.34 -5.58
N PRO A 99 -18.89 0.96 -5.23
CA PRO A 99 -19.98 1.79 -4.70
C PRO A 99 -21.15 1.91 -5.68
N GLU A 100 -22.35 2.20 -5.18
CA GLU A 100 -23.52 2.49 -6.03
C GLU A 100 -23.29 3.73 -6.90
N ASP A 101 -22.65 4.75 -6.33
CA ASP A 101 -22.21 5.89 -7.10
C ASP A 101 -20.98 5.52 -7.93
N PHE A 102 -21.19 5.32 -9.23
CA PHE A 102 -20.14 5.10 -10.23
C PHE A 102 -18.97 6.08 -10.10
N SER A 103 -19.24 7.35 -9.78
CA SER A 103 -18.20 8.39 -9.70
C SER A 103 -17.27 8.22 -8.50
N ALA A 104 -17.67 7.42 -7.50
CA ALA A 104 -16.86 7.08 -6.33
C ALA A 104 -16.01 5.81 -6.54
N ALA A 105 -16.20 5.08 -7.64
CA ALA A 105 -15.47 3.85 -7.90
C ALA A 105 -13.99 4.12 -8.18
N ASN A 106 -13.11 3.54 -7.35
CA ASN A 106 -11.67 3.65 -7.52
C ASN A 106 -11.15 2.56 -8.47
N PRO A 107 -10.65 2.91 -9.68
CA PRO A 107 -10.24 1.93 -10.69
C PRO A 107 -9.11 1.02 -10.21
N THR A 108 -8.17 1.54 -9.42
CA THR A 108 -7.01 0.76 -8.96
C THR A 108 -7.41 -0.31 -7.96
N ARG A 109 -8.29 0.04 -7.01
CA ARG A 109 -8.82 -0.92 -6.03
C ARG A 109 -9.70 -1.96 -6.70
N MET A 110 -10.61 -1.52 -7.57
CA MET A 110 -11.45 -2.43 -8.35
C MET A 110 -10.61 -3.40 -9.17
N TRP A 111 -9.59 -2.90 -9.88
CA TRP A 111 -8.67 -3.75 -10.64
C TRP A 111 -7.96 -4.79 -9.76
N SER A 112 -7.45 -4.38 -8.59
CA SER A 112 -6.76 -5.26 -7.65
C SER A 112 -7.66 -6.43 -7.20
N ARG A 113 -8.90 -6.12 -6.80
CA ARG A 113 -9.88 -7.11 -6.36
C ARG A 113 -10.31 -8.04 -7.50
N MET A 114 -10.58 -7.48 -8.68
CA MET A 114 -10.96 -8.27 -9.84
C MET A 114 -9.81 -9.11 -10.41
N ASN A 115 -8.56 -8.65 -10.29
CA ASN A 115 -7.40 -9.45 -10.66
C ASN A 115 -7.22 -10.65 -9.71
N THR A 116 -7.61 -10.54 -8.44
CA THR A 116 -7.66 -11.71 -7.54
C THR A 116 -8.67 -12.75 -8.04
N LEU A 117 -9.86 -12.33 -8.48
CA LEU A 117 -10.83 -13.22 -9.11
C LEU A 117 -10.28 -13.86 -10.40
N ARG A 118 -9.60 -13.09 -11.26
CA ARG A 118 -8.90 -13.60 -12.45
C ARG A 118 -7.83 -14.65 -12.10
N ARG A 119 -7.06 -14.45 -11.03
CA ARG A 119 -6.06 -15.43 -10.55
C ARG A 119 -6.72 -16.72 -10.11
N ARG A 120 -7.79 -16.65 -9.31
CA ARG A 120 -8.54 -17.84 -8.84
C ARG A 120 -9.18 -18.59 -10.02
N HIS A 121 -9.73 -17.87 -11.01
CA HIS A 121 -10.24 -18.48 -12.24
C HIS A 121 -9.12 -19.18 -13.03
N ALA A 122 -7.98 -18.54 -13.21
CA ALA A 122 -6.84 -19.14 -13.91
C ALA A 122 -6.29 -20.38 -13.19
N ALA A 123 -6.27 -20.37 -11.85
CA ALA A 123 -5.88 -21.53 -11.06
C ALA A 123 -6.87 -22.70 -11.26
N HIS A 124 -8.17 -22.43 -11.21
CA HIS A 124 -9.20 -23.43 -11.54
C HIS A 124 -9.02 -24.00 -12.95
N GLU A 125 -8.86 -23.15 -13.96
CA GLU A 125 -8.70 -23.56 -15.35
C GLU A 125 -7.48 -24.46 -15.57
N ALA A 126 -6.41 -24.26 -14.79
CA ALA A 126 -5.21 -25.11 -14.85
C ALA A 126 -5.43 -26.52 -14.31
N VAL A 127 -6.39 -26.72 -13.38
CA VAL A 127 -6.61 -27.99 -12.70
C VAL A 127 -7.98 -28.62 -12.95
N LYS A 128 -8.87 -27.97 -13.72
CA LYS A 128 -10.26 -28.42 -13.92
C LYS A 128 -10.39 -29.82 -14.51
N ALA A 129 -9.42 -30.24 -15.32
CA ALA A 129 -9.36 -31.56 -15.94
C ALA A 129 -8.69 -32.63 -15.06
N SER A 130 -8.14 -32.26 -13.91
CA SER A 130 -7.53 -33.22 -12.97
C SER A 130 -8.60 -34.13 -12.37
N ASP A 131 -8.37 -35.43 -12.37
CA ASP A 131 -9.23 -36.42 -11.70
C ASP A 131 -9.02 -36.44 -10.18
N GLU A 132 -7.92 -35.86 -9.69
CA GLU A 132 -7.62 -35.75 -8.27
C GLU A 132 -8.26 -34.50 -7.64
N PRO A 133 -8.72 -34.57 -6.37
CA PRO A 133 -9.16 -33.40 -5.63
C PRO A 133 -8.04 -32.36 -5.55
N HIS A 134 -8.33 -31.11 -5.93
CA HIS A 134 -7.37 -30.01 -5.91
C HIS A 134 -7.99 -28.78 -5.22
N PRO A 135 -7.26 -28.08 -4.33
CA PRO A 135 -7.81 -26.93 -3.60
C PRO A 135 -8.30 -25.79 -4.51
N ASP A 136 -7.66 -25.61 -5.67
CA ASP A 136 -8.07 -24.60 -6.66
C ASP A 136 -9.19 -25.07 -7.62
N LYS A 137 -9.61 -26.34 -7.54
CA LYS A 137 -10.68 -26.86 -8.42
C LYS A 137 -12.04 -26.49 -7.84
N LEU A 138 -12.61 -25.42 -8.37
CA LEU A 138 -13.99 -24.99 -8.08
C LEU A 138 -15.04 -26.00 -8.56
N GLU A 139 -16.17 -26.03 -7.85
CA GLU A 139 -17.38 -26.72 -8.28
C GLU A 139 -17.95 -26.09 -9.56
N PRO A 140 -18.61 -26.85 -10.45
CA PRO A 140 -19.06 -26.34 -11.75
C PRO A 140 -19.91 -25.07 -11.68
N GLY A 141 -20.90 -25.01 -10.77
CA GLY A 141 -21.74 -23.83 -10.61
C GLY A 141 -20.94 -22.59 -10.19
N THR A 142 -20.05 -22.75 -9.21
CA THR A 142 -19.16 -21.70 -8.71
C THR A 142 -18.20 -21.20 -9.79
N ALA A 143 -17.69 -22.10 -10.63
CA ALA A 143 -16.83 -21.76 -11.77
C ALA A 143 -17.58 -20.95 -12.84
N GLU A 144 -18.82 -21.32 -13.17
CA GLU A 144 -19.65 -20.56 -14.12
C GLU A 144 -20.00 -19.16 -13.61
N TYR A 145 -20.33 -19.01 -12.31
CA TYR A 145 -20.54 -17.68 -11.71
C TYR A 145 -19.30 -16.80 -11.81
N LEU A 146 -18.13 -17.35 -11.47
CA LEU A 146 -16.86 -16.63 -11.59
C LEU A 146 -16.58 -16.25 -13.04
N ARG A 147 -16.87 -17.12 -14.01
CA ARG A 147 -16.70 -16.83 -15.43
C ARG A 147 -17.61 -15.69 -15.88
N ASP A 148 -18.90 -15.74 -15.53
CA ASP A 148 -19.87 -14.69 -15.90
C ASP A 148 -19.49 -13.31 -15.36
N ILE A 149 -19.02 -13.24 -14.10
CA ILE A 149 -18.47 -12.01 -13.51
C ILE A 149 -17.28 -11.49 -14.33
N LEU A 150 -16.34 -12.37 -14.69
CA LEU A 150 -15.15 -11.99 -15.43
C LEU A 150 -15.46 -11.61 -16.89
N ASP A 151 -16.46 -12.22 -17.50
CA ASP A 151 -16.91 -11.91 -18.86
C ASP A 151 -17.57 -10.53 -18.96
N THR A 152 -18.16 -10.00 -17.88
CA THR A 152 -18.60 -8.59 -17.80
C THR A 152 -17.45 -7.65 -17.43
N TYR A 153 -16.57 -8.05 -16.50
CA TYR A 153 -15.46 -7.21 -16.07
C TYR A 153 -14.42 -6.97 -17.16
N ASN A 154 -14.10 -7.96 -17.99
CA ASN A 154 -13.05 -7.82 -18.99
C ASN A 154 -13.37 -6.75 -20.06
N PRO A 155 -14.60 -6.67 -20.63
CA PRO A 155 -15.04 -5.54 -21.44
C PRO A 155 -14.93 -4.20 -20.71
N LEU A 156 -15.38 -4.12 -19.45
CA LEU A 156 -15.28 -2.92 -18.62
C LEU A 156 -13.83 -2.46 -18.47
N ALA A 157 -12.92 -3.38 -18.13
CA ALA A 157 -11.50 -3.10 -17.98
C ALA A 157 -10.84 -2.67 -19.30
N SER A 158 -11.25 -3.25 -20.42
CA SER A 158 -10.72 -2.90 -21.74
C SER A 158 -11.15 -1.50 -22.22
N SER A 159 -12.35 -1.06 -21.82
CA SER A 159 -12.94 0.21 -22.22
C SER A 159 -12.50 1.38 -21.33
N ASP A 160 -12.18 1.12 -20.07
CA ASP A 160 -11.64 2.14 -19.16
C ASP A 160 -10.14 2.42 -19.40
N THR A 161 -9.75 3.69 -19.33
CA THR A 161 -8.35 4.10 -19.57
C THR A 161 -7.40 3.57 -18.49
N LYS A 162 -7.79 3.65 -17.22
CA LYS A 162 -6.91 3.30 -16.09
C LYS A 162 -6.80 1.80 -15.91
N LEU A 163 -7.91 1.07 -16.02
CA LEU A 163 -7.92 -0.38 -15.97
C LEU A 163 -7.12 -0.97 -17.12
N ARG A 164 -7.21 -0.41 -18.33
CA ARG A 164 -6.39 -0.81 -19.47
C ARG A 164 -4.90 -0.54 -19.25
N GLU A 165 -4.54 0.58 -18.62
CA GLU A 165 -3.14 0.87 -18.24
C GLU A 165 -2.58 -0.21 -17.30
N LEU A 166 -3.38 -0.63 -16.30
CA LEU A 166 -3.02 -1.70 -15.37
C LEU A 166 -2.93 -3.07 -16.09
N ASP A 167 -3.88 -3.39 -16.96
CA ASP A 167 -3.91 -4.63 -17.75
C ASP A 167 -2.83 -4.70 -18.83
N ALA A 168 -2.34 -3.56 -19.33
CA ALA A 168 -1.29 -3.50 -20.35
C ALA A 168 0.10 -3.84 -19.81
N ARG A 169 0.28 -3.85 -18.48
CA ARG A 169 1.55 -4.22 -17.86
C ARG A 169 1.93 -5.66 -18.17
N ARG A 170 3.23 -5.91 -18.29
CA ARG A 170 3.80 -7.23 -18.59
C ARG A 170 5.00 -7.51 -17.69
N PRO A 171 4.81 -7.54 -16.35
CA PRO A 171 5.92 -7.76 -15.42
C PRO A 171 6.63 -9.09 -15.73
N GLY A 172 7.96 -9.04 -15.85
CA GLY A 172 8.78 -10.22 -16.07
C GLY A 172 8.79 -11.14 -14.85
N PRO A 173 8.91 -12.48 -15.01
CA PRO A 173 8.95 -13.39 -13.86
C PRO A 173 10.13 -13.09 -12.92
N GLN A 174 11.32 -12.86 -13.46
CA GLN A 174 12.52 -12.57 -12.67
C GLN A 174 12.44 -11.23 -11.94
N GLU A 175 11.80 -10.23 -12.55
CA GLU A 175 11.61 -8.90 -11.94
C GLU A 175 10.72 -9.00 -10.70
N VAL A 176 9.61 -9.74 -10.82
CA VAL A 176 8.67 -9.97 -9.71
C VAL A 176 9.31 -10.78 -8.59
N GLU A 177 10.02 -11.87 -8.91
CA GLU A 177 10.66 -12.69 -7.88
C GLU A 177 11.77 -11.95 -7.14
N THR A 178 12.58 -11.16 -7.87
CA THR A 178 13.59 -10.30 -7.24
C THR A 178 12.94 -9.32 -6.27
N ALA A 179 11.84 -8.69 -6.66
CA ALA A 179 11.14 -7.74 -5.80
C ALA A 179 10.48 -8.41 -4.58
N LYS A 180 9.88 -9.59 -4.75
CA LYS A 180 9.30 -10.37 -3.65
C LYS A 180 10.36 -10.75 -2.61
N GLU A 181 11.53 -11.21 -3.02
CA GLU A 181 12.61 -11.58 -2.10
C GLU A 181 13.12 -10.39 -1.27
N VAL A 182 13.11 -9.17 -1.83
CA VAL A 182 13.47 -7.95 -1.09
C VAL A 182 12.43 -7.59 -0.02
N VAL A 183 11.14 -7.83 -0.28
CA VAL A 183 10.05 -7.51 0.67
C VAL A 183 9.81 -8.61 1.70
N LYS A 184 10.16 -9.86 1.38
CA LYS A 184 9.93 -11.04 2.22
C LYS A 184 10.28 -10.87 3.70
N PRO A 185 11.41 -10.25 4.09
CA PRO A 185 11.74 -10.04 5.51
C PRO A 185 10.76 -9.12 6.26
N LEU A 186 10.06 -8.25 5.53
CA LEU A 186 9.13 -7.25 6.09
C LEU A 186 7.68 -7.73 6.10
N LEU A 187 7.32 -8.78 5.35
CA LEU A 187 5.92 -9.18 5.14
C LEU A 187 5.20 -9.49 6.44
N ASP A 188 5.81 -10.29 7.31
CA ASP A 188 5.16 -10.70 8.57
C ASP A 188 5.13 -9.56 9.59
N ALA A 189 6.20 -8.75 9.62
CA ALA A 189 6.27 -7.56 10.46
C ALA A 189 5.15 -6.55 10.12
N VAL A 190 4.96 -6.26 8.83
CA VAL A 190 3.87 -5.39 8.38
C VAL A 190 2.51 -6.06 8.61
N ALA A 191 2.39 -7.36 8.36
CA ALA A 191 1.13 -8.08 8.60
C ALA A 191 0.67 -8.03 10.07
N ASP A 192 1.62 -7.96 11.01
CA ASP A 192 1.32 -7.76 12.42
C ASP A 192 0.97 -6.30 12.73
N GLU A 193 1.74 -5.34 12.20
CA GLU A 193 1.52 -3.91 12.46
C GLU A 193 0.16 -3.43 11.93
N ILE A 194 -0.26 -3.89 10.74
CA ILE A 194 -1.56 -3.52 10.17
C ILE A 194 -2.75 -4.10 10.94
N LYS A 195 -2.56 -4.94 11.97
CA LYS A 195 -3.66 -5.37 12.85
C LYS A 195 -3.98 -4.31 13.90
N ASP A 196 -3.04 -3.41 14.19
CA ASP A 196 -3.26 -2.32 15.14
C ASP A 196 -4.09 -1.21 14.48
N ARG A 197 -5.36 -1.11 14.91
CA ARG A 197 -6.33 -0.14 14.41
C ARG A 197 -6.07 1.28 14.90
N GLU A 198 -5.19 1.46 15.88
CA GLU A 198 -4.72 2.78 16.29
C GLU A 198 -3.66 3.32 15.31
N ILE A 199 -3.00 2.44 14.54
CA ILE A 199 -1.94 2.80 13.59
C ILE A 199 -2.44 2.78 12.15
N VAL A 200 -3.23 1.77 11.76
CA VAL A 200 -3.73 1.59 10.40
C VAL A 200 -5.24 1.36 10.42
N SER A 201 -5.97 2.14 9.61
CA SER A 201 -7.43 2.00 9.49
C SER A 201 -7.83 0.59 9.01
N GLU A 202 -9.08 0.21 9.23
CA GLU A 202 -9.58 -1.08 8.76
C GLU A 202 -9.49 -1.21 7.23
N ASP A 203 -9.88 -0.18 6.49
CA ASP A 203 -9.83 -0.17 5.03
C ASP A 203 -8.40 -0.25 4.48
N ALA A 204 -7.46 0.49 5.08
CA ALA A 204 -6.06 0.43 4.73
C ALA A 204 -5.46 -0.95 5.04
N ALA A 205 -5.80 -1.53 6.19
CA ALA A 205 -5.34 -2.86 6.57
C ALA A 205 -5.88 -3.96 5.64
N LEU A 206 -7.13 -3.86 5.19
CA LEU A 206 -7.70 -4.78 4.20
C LEU A 206 -7.01 -4.65 2.83
N GLU A 207 -6.64 -3.44 2.42
CA GLU A 207 -5.93 -3.21 1.17
C GLU A 207 -4.50 -3.80 1.23
N VAL A 208 -3.79 -3.56 2.33
CA VAL A 208 -2.41 -4.06 2.53
C VAL A 208 -2.40 -5.56 2.78
N GLY A 209 -3.36 -6.10 3.51
CA GLY A 209 -3.49 -7.54 3.73
C GLY A 209 -3.61 -8.31 2.42
N ASP A 210 -4.44 -7.83 1.50
CA ASP A 210 -4.60 -8.44 0.18
C ASP A 210 -3.34 -8.24 -0.69
N ALA A 211 -2.61 -7.14 -0.53
CA ALA A 211 -1.32 -6.93 -1.17
C ALA A 211 -0.27 -7.95 -0.66
N ILE A 212 -0.24 -8.21 0.65
CA ILE A 212 0.62 -9.23 1.27
C ILE A 212 0.26 -10.63 0.77
N GLU A 213 -1.03 -10.96 0.67
CA GLU A 213 -1.50 -12.24 0.09
C GLU A 213 -1.04 -12.35 -1.37
N ALA A 214 -1.17 -11.30 -2.17
CA ALA A 214 -0.70 -11.30 -3.57
C ALA A 214 0.82 -11.48 -3.69
N LEU A 215 1.60 -10.94 -2.76
CA LEU A 215 3.06 -11.13 -2.71
C LEU A 215 3.45 -12.55 -2.30
N LYS A 216 2.71 -13.16 -1.36
CA LYS A 216 2.95 -14.53 -0.86
C LYS A 216 2.46 -15.63 -1.82
N GLU A 217 1.28 -15.45 -2.40
CA GLU A 217 0.57 -16.47 -3.18
C GLU A 217 0.55 -16.19 -4.69
N GLY A 218 1.19 -15.12 -5.16
CA GLY A 218 1.20 -14.74 -6.57
C GLY A 218 1.88 -15.79 -7.45
N GLY A 219 1.11 -16.51 -8.26
CA GLY A 219 1.62 -17.53 -9.19
C GLY A 219 2.36 -16.97 -10.41
N ASP A 220 3.02 -17.85 -11.17
CA ASP A 220 3.93 -17.47 -12.26
C ASP A 220 3.22 -17.01 -13.55
N ASN A 221 1.92 -17.24 -13.65
CA ASN A 221 1.13 -16.77 -14.79
C ASN A 221 1.04 -15.22 -14.80
N LEU A 222 0.56 -14.65 -15.91
CA LEU A 222 0.52 -13.18 -16.06
C LEU A 222 -0.30 -12.49 -14.96
N ASN A 223 -1.47 -13.03 -14.60
CA ASN A 223 -2.34 -12.44 -13.57
C ASN A 223 -1.71 -12.51 -12.17
N GLY A 224 -0.99 -13.60 -11.88
CA GLY A 224 -0.22 -13.77 -10.66
C GLY A 224 0.91 -12.76 -10.55
N ARG A 225 1.69 -12.57 -11.62
CA ARG A 225 2.75 -11.55 -11.69
C ARG A 225 2.20 -10.12 -11.60
N LEU A 226 1.10 -9.82 -12.28
CA LEU A 226 0.39 -8.54 -12.18
C LEU A 226 -0.11 -8.28 -10.75
N GLY A 227 -0.64 -9.31 -10.08
CA GLY A 227 -1.07 -9.22 -8.69
C GLY A 227 0.09 -8.95 -7.74
N ALA A 228 1.21 -9.67 -7.89
CA ALA A 228 2.39 -9.46 -7.07
C ALA A 228 3.03 -8.08 -7.30
N GLU A 229 3.14 -7.63 -8.55
CA GLU A 229 3.63 -6.27 -8.88
C GLU A 229 2.73 -5.19 -8.26
N GLN A 230 1.41 -5.35 -8.33
CA GLN A 230 0.50 -4.40 -7.70
C GLN A 230 0.59 -4.45 -6.18
N GLY A 231 0.66 -5.65 -5.60
CA GLY A 231 0.84 -5.84 -4.16
C GLY A 231 2.12 -5.17 -3.66
N LEU A 232 3.20 -5.26 -4.43
CA LEU A 232 4.47 -4.60 -4.15
C LEU A 232 4.35 -3.08 -4.08
N ARG A 233 3.64 -2.48 -5.05
CA ARG A 233 3.41 -1.03 -5.09
C ARG A 233 2.53 -0.57 -3.93
N THR A 234 1.44 -1.30 -3.63
CA THR A 234 0.58 -1.02 -2.48
C THR A 234 1.37 -1.11 -1.16
N PHE A 235 2.17 -2.16 -1.00
CA PHE A 235 3.04 -2.36 0.16
C PHE A 235 4.06 -1.21 0.29
N GLY A 236 4.71 -0.84 -0.82
CA GLY A 236 5.63 0.29 -0.87
C GLY A 236 4.96 1.63 -0.53
N ASN A 237 3.71 1.86 -0.96
CA ASN A 237 2.96 3.06 -0.62
C ASN A 237 2.63 3.15 0.88
N LEU A 238 2.28 2.04 1.53
CA LEU A 238 2.11 2.01 2.99
C LEU A 238 3.43 2.38 3.69
N LEU A 239 4.54 1.74 3.31
CA LEU A 239 5.84 2.03 3.89
C LEU A 239 6.25 3.49 3.68
N ALA A 240 6.00 4.03 2.48
CA ALA A 240 6.24 5.43 2.18
C ALA A 240 5.41 6.36 3.07
N ALA A 241 4.12 6.07 3.26
CA ALA A 241 3.26 6.85 4.15
C ALA A 241 3.72 6.77 5.61
N GLY A 242 4.16 5.61 6.09
CA GLY A 242 4.73 5.45 7.43
C GLY A 242 6.04 6.24 7.62
N ILE A 243 6.96 6.12 6.67
CA ILE A 243 8.23 6.88 6.66
C ILE A 243 7.95 8.38 6.60
N ASN A 244 7.06 8.84 5.72
CA ASN A 244 6.69 10.25 5.59
C ASN A 244 5.98 10.76 6.84
N THR A 245 5.15 9.95 7.49
CA THR A 245 4.49 10.33 8.74
C THR A 245 5.53 10.60 9.83
N VAL A 246 6.49 9.69 10.02
CA VAL A 246 7.55 9.90 11.00
C VAL A 246 8.50 11.02 10.57
N TRP A 247 8.85 11.11 9.30
CA TRP A 247 9.75 12.13 8.77
C TRP A 247 9.15 13.53 8.87
N HIS A 248 7.93 13.76 8.39
CA HIS A 248 7.32 15.09 8.36
C HIS A 248 6.83 15.56 9.74
N PHE A 249 6.34 14.64 10.57
CA PHE A 249 5.72 15.00 11.85
C PHE A 249 6.59 14.66 13.06
N GLY A 250 7.36 13.58 13.00
CA GLY A 250 8.37 13.26 14.01
C GLY A 250 9.63 14.13 13.90
N PHE A 251 9.95 14.65 12.71
CA PHE A 251 11.04 15.59 12.50
C PHE A 251 10.48 16.86 11.84
N ASP A 252 10.15 17.89 12.63
CA ASP A 252 9.67 19.17 12.12
C ASP A 252 10.60 19.68 10.98
N GLN A 253 10.07 19.71 9.74
CA GLN A 253 10.76 20.19 8.55
C GLN A 253 11.27 21.64 8.65
N SER A 254 10.95 22.37 9.72
CA SER A 254 11.46 23.72 9.92
C SER A 254 12.94 23.82 10.38
N GLY A 255 13.69 22.72 10.37
CA GLY A 255 15.11 22.71 10.77
C GLY A 255 15.33 23.03 12.26
N LYS A 256 14.25 23.01 13.05
CA LYS A 256 14.25 23.43 14.45
C LYS A 256 14.66 22.30 15.40
N PHE A 257 14.55 21.02 15.05
CA PHE A 257 14.84 19.92 15.98
C PHE A 257 16.33 19.78 16.33
N ALA A 258 17.21 19.71 15.33
CA ALA A 258 18.66 19.61 15.56
C ALA A 258 19.23 20.85 16.26
N ALA A 259 18.64 22.02 16.01
CA ALA A 259 18.99 23.27 16.68
C ALA A 259 18.41 23.39 18.10
N LYS A 260 17.29 22.69 18.41
CA LYS A 260 16.54 22.80 19.68
C LYS A 260 16.73 21.66 20.67
N ALA A 261 17.42 20.58 20.31
CA ALA A 261 17.66 19.43 21.21
C ALA A 261 18.45 19.79 22.50
N ARG A 262 18.85 21.06 22.69
CA ARG A 262 19.53 21.56 23.91
C ARG A 262 18.72 22.62 24.67
N ASP A 263 17.49 22.93 24.27
CA ASP A 263 16.65 23.98 24.85
C ASP A 263 15.19 23.53 25.02
N ALA A 264 14.42 24.24 25.86
CA ALA A 264 13.08 23.84 26.33
C ALA A 264 12.09 23.51 25.20
N ALA A 265 12.28 24.07 24.01
CA ALA A 265 11.46 23.80 22.84
C ALA A 265 11.74 22.42 22.18
N GLY A 266 12.96 21.87 22.29
CA GLY A 266 13.24 20.48 21.89
C GLY A 266 12.70 19.47 22.90
N GLN A 267 12.65 19.84 24.19
CA GLN A 267 11.94 19.06 25.20
C GLN A 267 10.42 19.07 24.96
N GLU A 268 9.81 20.19 24.53
CA GLU A 268 8.40 20.22 24.15
C GLU A 268 8.08 19.42 22.88
N ALA A 269 8.94 19.47 21.87
CA ALA A 269 8.71 18.72 20.65
C ALA A 269 8.94 17.20 20.88
N GLY A 270 9.93 16.81 21.69
CA GLY A 270 10.04 15.44 22.21
C GLY A 270 8.83 15.01 23.05
N LYS A 271 8.22 15.94 23.83
CA LYS A 271 6.95 15.70 24.52
C LYS A 271 5.76 15.55 23.57
N TRP A 272 5.77 16.20 22.40
CA TRP A 272 4.71 16.05 21.39
C TRP A 272 4.83 14.73 20.61
N ILE A 273 6.04 14.35 20.21
CA ILE A 273 6.31 13.02 19.63
C ILE A 273 5.93 11.94 20.64
N ALA A 274 6.31 12.11 21.91
CA ALA A 274 5.89 11.22 22.99
C ALA A 274 4.36 11.18 23.23
N ARG A 275 3.60 12.11 22.64
CA ARG A 275 2.13 12.19 22.72
C ARG A 275 1.42 11.71 21.45
N SER A 276 2.13 11.39 20.36
CA SER A 276 1.55 10.73 19.19
C SER A 276 1.88 9.23 19.24
N PRO A 277 0.92 8.36 19.61
CA PRO A 277 1.12 6.91 19.61
C PRO A 277 1.52 6.39 18.22
N ILE A 278 0.96 6.97 17.16
CA ILE A 278 1.21 6.59 15.76
C ILE A 278 2.65 6.88 15.36
N VAL A 279 3.16 8.09 15.60
CA VAL A 279 4.55 8.45 15.26
C VAL A 279 5.54 7.61 16.08
N LEU A 280 5.23 7.32 17.35
CA LEU A 280 6.05 6.44 18.18
C LEU A 280 6.08 5.01 17.66
N ALA A 281 4.92 4.44 17.33
CA ALA A 281 4.83 3.06 16.86
C ALA A 281 5.54 2.89 15.51
N LEU A 282 5.22 3.74 14.53
CA LEU A 282 5.87 3.75 13.22
C LEU A 282 7.38 4.02 13.33
N GLY A 283 7.79 4.95 14.20
CA GLY A 283 9.21 5.25 14.42
C GLY A 283 9.97 4.05 14.99
N ARG A 284 9.38 3.32 15.94
CA ARG A 284 9.94 2.07 16.49
C ARG A 284 9.98 0.96 15.44
N PHE A 285 8.91 0.78 14.68
CA PHE A 285 8.87 -0.17 13.57
C PHE A 285 10.03 0.11 12.60
N ILE A 286 10.19 1.37 12.17
CA ILE A 286 11.27 1.77 11.26
C ILE A 286 12.65 1.52 11.89
N ALA A 287 12.81 1.78 13.18
CA ALA A 287 14.08 1.54 13.87
C ALA A 287 14.43 0.05 13.97
N ILE A 288 13.46 -0.80 14.28
CA ILE A 288 13.64 -2.25 14.41
C ILE A 288 14.02 -2.87 13.05
N TYR A 289 13.33 -2.46 11.98
CA TYR A 289 13.50 -3.03 10.63
C TYR A 289 14.33 -2.14 9.70
N ALA A 290 15.21 -1.30 10.25
CA ALA A 290 15.94 -0.30 9.48
C ALA A 290 16.81 -0.90 8.36
N ALA A 291 17.39 -2.07 8.58
CA ALA A 291 18.24 -2.73 7.58
C ALA A 291 17.41 -3.21 6.38
N GLU A 292 16.30 -3.88 6.66
CA GLU A 292 15.35 -4.42 5.69
C GLU A 292 14.65 -3.30 4.91
N LEU A 293 14.22 -2.25 5.62
CA LEU A 293 13.62 -1.07 4.99
C LEU A 293 14.58 -0.34 4.05
N LYS A 294 15.88 -0.28 4.38
CA LYS A 294 16.89 0.28 3.48
C LYS A 294 17.12 -0.59 2.26
N ALA A 295 17.15 -1.91 2.41
CA ALA A 295 17.26 -2.84 1.28
C ALA A 295 16.07 -2.68 0.34
N PHE A 296 14.86 -2.58 0.89
CA PHE A 296 13.64 -2.28 0.13
C PHE A 296 13.72 -0.93 -0.58
N ALA A 297 14.01 0.13 0.17
CA ALA A 297 14.07 1.50 -0.34
C ALA A 297 15.09 1.68 -1.47
N ALA A 298 16.25 1.00 -1.39
CA ALA A 298 17.28 1.07 -2.41
C ALA A 298 16.82 0.53 -3.78
N VAL A 299 15.83 -0.37 -3.79
CA VAL A 299 15.28 -0.97 -5.02
C VAL A 299 13.99 -0.27 -5.46
N HIS A 300 13.15 0.15 -4.52
CA HIS A 300 11.77 0.57 -4.79
C HIS A 300 11.55 2.08 -4.78
N PHE A 301 12.39 2.85 -4.09
CA PHE A 301 12.26 4.29 -4.04
C PHE A 301 13.33 4.95 -4.90
N SER A 302 12.91 5.84 -5.80
CA SER A 302 13.84 6.54 -6.71
C SER A 302 14.73 7.55 -5.98
N ASN A 303 14.35 7.99 -4.78
CA ASN A 303 15.09 8.99 -4.02
C ASN A 303 16.12 8.32 -3.08
N PRO A 304 17.43 8.41 -3.37
CA PRO A 304 18.46 7.77 -2.54
C PRO A 304 18.55 8.39 -1.13
N LYS A 305 18.01 9.60 -0.93
CA LYS A 305 17.98 10.26 0.38
C LYS A 305 17.03 9.56 1.37
N VAL A 306 16.13 8.69 0.89
CA VAL A 306 15.25 7.89 1.77
C VAL A 306 16.06 6.98 2.70
N LEU A 307 17.21 6.47 2.24
CA LEU A 307 18.11 5.67 3.09
C LEU A 307 18.61 6.48 4.29
N HIS A 308 18.94 7.77 4.05
CA HIS A 308 19.35 8.67 5.10
C HIS A 308 18.21 9.01 6.07
N ILE A 309 16.98 9.19 5.55
CA ILE A 309 15.79 9.38 6.39
C ILE A 309 15.59 8.18 7.32
N ILE A 310 15.70 6.95 6.81
CA ILE A 310 15.56 5.73 7.61
C ILE A 310 16.64 5.67 8.71
N ASP A 311 17.90 5.96 8.37
CA ASP A 311 18.99 6.00 9.37
C ASP A 311 18.75 7.05 10.46
N LEU A 312 18.25 8.24 10.08
CA LEU A 312 17.89 9.28 11.03
C LEU A 312 16.77 8.81 11.95
N ILE A 313 15.66 8.27 11.41
CA ILE A 313 14.56 7.75 12.22
C ILE A 313 15.09 6.66 13.18
N ALA A 314 15.84 5.68 12.67
CA ALA A 314 16.37 4.59 13.48
C ALA A 314 17.24 5.08 14.66
N SER A 315 18.07 6.10 14.45
CA SER A 315 18.92 6.65 15.50
C SER A 315 18.16 7.32 16.65
N TRP A 316 16.93 7.78 16.42
CA TRP A 316 16.11 8.46 17.44
C TRP A 316 15.17 7.52 18.17
N PHE A 317 14.71 6.45 17.51
CA PHE A 317 13.70 5.53 18.04
C PHE A 317 14.27 4.17 18.44
N GLY A 318 15.52 3.84 18.10
CA GLY A 318 16.20 2.57 18.40
C GLY A 318 16.89 2.48 19.76
N GLY A 319 16.48 3.29 20.74
CA GLY A 319 17.03 3.34 22.10
C GLY A 319 16.21 2.58 23.13
#